data_AF-A0A0N0SJX5-F1
#
_entry.id   AF-A0A0N0SJX5-F1
#
_cell.length_a   1.000
_cell.length_b   1.000
_cell.length_c   1.000
_cell.angle_alpha   90.00
_cell.angle_beta   90.00
_cell.angle_gamma   90.00
#
_symmetry.space_group_name_H-M   'P 1'
#
loop_
_entity.id
_entity.type
_entity.pdbx_description
1 polymer ?
#
loop_
_entity_poly.entity_id
_entity_poly.type
_entity_poly.pdbx_seq_one_letter_code
_entity_poly.pdbx_strand_id
1 'polypeptide(L)'
;MSVLLDETRVRIAAVEAEERVRADAARHRPPVVEWVIEYGIDEAGRSVLVHTGDCPLVSGRSRPATRAQAVEALRDSMARACAICRVDSALGLLDV
;
A
#
# COMPACT_ATOMS: atom_id res chain seq x y z
N MET A 1 0.17 1.32 50.66
CA MET A 1 0.45 0.16 49.78
C MET A 1 -0.50 0.18 48.57
N SER A 2 -0.51 1.26 47.78
CA SER A 2 -1.41 1.42 46.61
C SER A 2 -0.70 1.88 45.32
N VAL A 3 0.47 2.53 45.44
CA VAL A 3 1.26 3.04 44.31
C VAL A 3 1.67 1.93 43.34
N LEU A 4 2.09 0.77 43.85
CA LEU A 4 2.49 -0.37 43.01
C LEU A 4 1.32 -0.93 42.18
N LEU A 5 0.11 -0.95 42.75
CA LEU A 5 -1.09 -1.42 42.06
C LEU A 5 -1.50 -0.43 40.96
N ASP A 6 -1.36 0.87 41.23
CA ASP A 6 -1.68 1.93 40.27
C ASP A 6 -0.72 1.90 39.08
N GLU A 7 0.58 1.78 39.34
CA GLU A 7 1.62 1.64 38.32
C GLU A 7 1.44 0.37 37.48
N THR A 8 1.02 -0.72 38.12
CA THR A 8 0.68 -1.97 37.42
C THR A 8 -0.53 -1.80 36.51
N ARG A 9 -1.57 -1.09 36.96
CA ARG A 9 -2.76 -0.79 36.13
C ARG A 9 -2.43 0.06 34.92
N VAL A 10 -1.57 1.07 35.08
CA VAL A 10 -1.11 1.91 33.97
C VAL A 10 -0.37 1.07 32.92
N ARG A 11 0.53 0.18 33.36
CA ARG A 11 1.25 -0.74 32.46
C ARG A 11 0.30 -1.69 31.72
N ILE A 12 -0.67 -2.27 32.42
CA ILE A 12 -1.68 -3.13 31.81
C ILE A 12 -2.46 -2.35 30.73
N ALA A 13 -2.96 -1.16 31.07
CA ALA A 13 -3.73 -0.34 30.14
C ALA A 13 -2.93 0.05 28.88
N ALA A 14 -1.62 0.32 29.02
CA ALA A 14 -0.73 0.61 27.91
C ALA A 14 -0.55 -0.61 26.98
N VAL A 15 -0.27 -1.78 27.54
CA VAL A 15 -0.11 -3.03 26.77
C VAL A 15 -1.41 -3.39 26.06
N GLU A 16 -2.56 -3.29 26.73
CA GLU A 16 -3.86 -3.55 26.11
C GLU A 16 -4.17 -2.55 24.98
N ALA A 17 -3.74 -1.29 25.10
CA ALA A 17 -3.93 -0.30 24.04
C ALA A 17 -3.13 -0.64 22.78
N GLU A 18 -1.87 -1.03 22.95
CA GLU A 18 -1.03 -1.50 21.83
C GLU A 18 -1.62 -2.75 21.17
N GLU A 19 -2.12 -3.69 21.98
CA GLU A 19 -2.73 -4.91 21.47
C GLU A 19 -4.04 -4.64 20.73
N ARG A 20 -4.86 -3.69 21.20
CA ARG A 20 -6.06 -3.22 20.48
C ARG A 20 -5.69 -2.65 19.12
N VAL A 21 -4.66 -1.80 19.05
CA VAL A 21 -4.17 -1.24 17.76
C VAL A 21 -3.67 -2.35 16.85
N ARG A 22 -2.88 -3.30 17.35
CA ARG A 22 -2.38 -4.45 16.55
C ARG A 22 -3.53 -5.33 16.04
N ALA A 23 -4.51 -5.64 16.88
CA ALA A 23 -5.65 -6.44 16.51
C ALA A 23 -6.57 -5.72 15.52
N ASP A 24 -6.74 -4.40 15.67
CA ASP A 24 -7.47 -3.57 14.72
C ASP A 24 -6.78 -3.53 13.35
N ALA A 25 -5.47 -3.28 13.32
CA ALA A 25 -4.67 -3.30 12.09
C ALA A 25 -4.69 -4.67 11.39
N ALA A 26 -4.76 -5.77 12.15
CA ALA A 26 -4.90 -7.11 11.59
C ALA A 26 -6.29 -7.37 11.00
N ARG A 27 -7.36 -6.92 11.68
CA ARG A 27 -8.76 -7.05 11.21
C ARG A 27 -9.06 -6.17 10.01
N HIS A 28 -8.52 -4.97 9.98
CA HIS A 28 -8.70 -3.98 8.90
C HIS A 28 -7.52 -3.96 7.93
N ARG A 29 -6.76 -5.06 7.83
CA ARG A 29 -5.71 -5.18 6.82
C ARG A 29 -6.38 -4.95 5.45
N PRO A 30 -5.97 -3.91 4.69
CA PRO A 30 -6.49 -3.73 3.35
C PRO A 30 -6.30 -5.03 2.56
N PRO A 31 -7.25 -5.40 1.67
CA PRO A 31 -7.04 -6.53 0.79
C PRO A 31 -5.67 -6.36 0.12
N VAL A 32 -4.93 -7.47 -0.03
CA VAL A 32 -3.63 -7.42 -0.71
C VAL A 32 -3.91 -6.92 -2.12
N VAL A 33 -3.56 -5.67 -2.36
CA VAL A 33 -3.62 -5.08 -3.68
C VAL A 33 -2.36 -5.55 -4.39
N GLU A 34 -2.51 -6.32 -5.46
CA GLU A 34 -1.34 -6.79 -6.20
C GLU A 34 -0.75 -5.69 -7.07
N TRP A 35 -1.56 -4.71 -7.47
CA TRP A 35 -1.21 -3.65 -8.40
C TRP A 35 -1.76 -2.31 -7.92
N VAL A 36 -0.99 -1.24 -8.14
CA VAL A 36 -1.43 0.13 -7.87
C VAL A 36 -1.00 1.06 -9.00
N ILE A 37 -1.83 2.06 -9.28
CA ILE A 37 -1.58 3.09 -10.30
C ILE A 37 -1.40 4.42 -9.59
N GLU A 38 -0.27 5.07 -9.83
CA GLU A 38 0.07 6.39 -9.31
C GLU A 38 -0.32 7.47 -10.32
N TYR A 39 -1.00 8.51 -9.83
CA TYR A 39 -1.49 9.62 -10.63
C TYR A 39 -0.71 10.91 -10.36
N GLY A 40 -0.57 11.71 -11.42
CA GLY A 40 0.16 12.97 -11.42
C GLY A 40 -0.52 14.07 -10.59
N ILE A 41 0.15 15.23 -10.54
CA ILE A 41 -0.38 16.45 -9.88
C ILE A 41 -1.23 17.28 -10.86
N ASP A 42 -1.18 16.95 -12.15
CA ASP A 42 -1.91 17.70 -13.16
C ASP A 42 -3.44 17.65 -12.92
N GLU A 43 -4.15 18.70 -13.35
CA GLU A 43 -5.62 18.78 -13.21
C GLU A 43 -6.34 17.64 -13.94
N ALA A 44 -5.66 17.02 -14.93
CA ALA A 44 -6.15 15.86 -15.65
C ALA A 44 -6.02 14.55 -14.84
N GLY A 45 -5.27 14.55 -13.73
CA GLY A 45 -5.06 13.37 -12.87
C GLY A 45 -4.56 12.17 -13.65
N ARG A 46 -3.61 12.35 -14.57
CA ARG A 46 -3.16 11.28 -15.47
C ARG A 46 -2.30 10.26 -14.73
N SER A 47 -2.39 8.99 -15.13
CA SER A 47 -1.52 7.94 -14.60
C SER A 47 -0.09 8.19 -15.03
N VAL A 48 0.85 8.16 -14.08
CA VAL A 48 2.27 8.41 -14.33
C VAL A 48 3.07 7.14 -14.16
N LEU A 49 2.75 6.34 -13.16
CA LEU A 49 3.50 5.13 -12.80
C LEU A 49 2.56 3.99 -12.41
N VAL A 50 2.94 2.78 -12.78
CA VAL A 50 2.29 1.54 -12.32
C VAL A 50 3.28 0.77 -11.45
N HIS A 51 2.80 0.23 -10.34
CA HIS A 51 3.61 -0.51 -9.37
C HIS A 51 2.93 -1.83 -8.97
N THR A 52 3.72 -2.75 -8.41
CA THR A 52 3.18 -3.82 -7.56
C THR A 52 2.67 -3.19 -6.26
N GLY A 53 1.67 -3.78 -5.61
CA GLY A 53 1.11 -3.20 -4.39
C GLY A 53 1.97 -3.35 -3.14
N ASP A 54 3.08 -4.09 -3.22
CA ASP A 54 4.13 -4.16 -2.21
C ASP A 54 5.34 -3.25 -2.53
N CYS A 55 5.26 -2.42 -3.58
CA CYS A 55 6.34 -1.54 -3.98
C CYS A 55 6.61 -0.46 -2.90
N PRO A 56 7.87 -0.27 -2.47
CA PRO A 56 8.22 0.70 -1.43
C PRO A 56 8.11 2.17 -1.88
N LEU A 57 7.92 2.42 -3.19
CA LEU A 57 7.81 3.76 -3.76
C LEU A 57 6.35 4.21 -3.99
N VAL A 58 5.37 3.41 -3.57
CA VAL A 58 3.96 3.77 -3.69
C VAL A 58 3.69 5.06 -2.91
N SER A 59 3.20 6.08 -3.62
CA SER A 59 2.83 7.35 -3.01
C SER A 59 1.37 7.36 -2.55
N GLY A 60 1.00 8.29 -1.67
CA GLY A 60 -0.39 8.48 -1.22
C GLY A 60 -1.38 8.91 -2.33
N ARG A 61 -0.89 9.12 -3.56
CA ARG A 61 -1.69 9.40 -4.76
C ARG A 61 -1.91 8.15 -5.62
N SER A 62 -1.54 6.99 -5.10
CA SER A 62 -1.75 5.72 -5.77
C SER A 62 -3.13 5.16 -5.45
N ARG A 63 -3.76 4.51 -6.43
CA ARG A 63 -5.03 3.80 -6.24
C ARG A 63 -4.85 2.31 -6.54
N PRO A 64 -5.53 1.42 -5.79
CA PRO A 64 -5.62 0.01 -6.12
C PRO A 64 -6.09 -0.22 -7.56
N ALA A 65 -5.50 -1.20 -8.22
CA ALA A 65 -5.88 -1.61 -9.57
C ALA A 65 -5.97 -3.13 -9.69
N THR A 66 -6.86 -3.58 -10.56
CA THR A 66 -6.84 -4.95 -11.06
C THR A 66 -5.68 -5.15 -12.04
N ARG A 67 -5.27 -6.40 -12.27
CA ARG A 67 -4.26 -6.73 -13.28
C ARG A 67 -4.60 -6.13 -14.65
N ALA A 68 -5.86 -6.23 -15.07
CA ALA A 68 -6.32 -5.69 -16.36
C ALA A 68 -6.15 -4.17 -16.44
N GLN A 69 -6.51 -3.44 -15.38
CA GLN A 69 -6.30 -1.99 -15.30
C GLN A 69 -4.82 -1.60 -15.30
N ALA A 70 -3.96 -2.37 -14.63
CA ALA A 70 -2.53 -2.15 -14.63
C ALA A 70 -1.91 -2.34 -16.03
N VAL A 71 -2.32 -3.40 -16.73
CA VAL A 71 -1.91 -3.65 -18.13
C VAL A 71 -2.42 -2.54 -19.04
N GLU A 72 -3.69 -2.14 -18.92
CA GLU A 72 -4.27 -1.07 -19.74
C GLU A 72 -3.56 0.27 -19.51
N ALA A 73 -3.27 0.61 -18.25
CA ALA A 73 -2.52 1.81 -17.92
C ALA A 73 -1.13 1.82 -18.57
N LEU A 74 -0.44 0.67 -18.64
CA LEU A 74 0.86 0.55 -19.31
C LEU A 74 0.78 0.55 -20.84
N ARG A 75 -0.40 0.28 -21.41
CA ARG A 75 -0.65 0.43 -22.86
C ARG A 75 -0.89 1.88 -23.23
N ASP A 76 -1.47 2.67 -22.32
CA ASP A 76 -1.53 4.11 -22.47
C ASP A 76 -0.11 4.71 -22.34
N SER A 77 0.37 5.35 -23.41
CA SER A 77 1.71 5.95 -23.50
C SER A 77 2.07 6.94 -22.39
N MET A 78 1.10 7.38 -21.60
CA MET A 78 1.28 8.31 -20.49
C MET A 78 1.80 7.64 -19.22
N ALA A 79 1.47 6.37 -18.96
CA ALA A 79 1.93 5.67 -17.77
C ALA A 79 3.19 4.84 -18.04
N ARG A 80 4.06 4.74 -17.04
CA ARG A 80 5.30 3.95 -17.13
C ARG A 80 5.32 2.85 -16.08
N ALA A 81 5.95 1.73 -16.42
CA ALA A 81 6.26 0.71 -15.44
C ALA A 81 7.31 1.25 -14.46
N CYS A 82 7.07 1.07 -13.15
CA CYS A 82 8.07 1.39 -12.14
C CYS A 82 9.30 0.50 -12.33
N ALA A 83 10.46 1.12 -12.59
CA ALA A 83 11.70 0.40 -12.82
C ALA A 83 12.25 -0.29 -11.56
N ILE A 84 11.79 0.10 -10.37
CA ILE A 84 12.26 -0.44 -9.09
C ILE A 84 11.56 -1.77 -8.77
N CYS A 85 10.22 -1.80 -8.83
CA CYS A 85 9.48 -3.04 -8.62
C CYS A 85 9.33 -3.90 -9.89
N ARG A 86 9.71 -3.37 -11.07
CA ARG A 86 9.66 -4.07 -12.36
C ARG A 86 8.28 -4.66 -12.64
N VAL A 87 7.24 -3.82 -12.50
CA VAL A 87 5.83 -4.26 -12.63
C VAL A 87 5.52 -4.86 -14.00
N ASP A 88 6.21 -4.42 -15.04
CA ASP A 88 6.14 -4.97 -16.40
C ASP A 88 6.60 -6.43 -16.44
N SER A 89 7.69 -6.77 -15.76
CA SER A 89 8.16 -8.15 -15.57
C SER A 89 7.15 -8.95 -14.73
N ALA A 90 6.65 -8.40 -13.63
CA ALA A 90 5.67 -9.07 -12.77
C ALA A 90 4.33 -9.33 -13.49
N LEU A 91 3.95 -8.45 -14.42
CA LEU A 91 2.78 -8.60 -15.28
C LEU A 91 3.04 -9.55 -16.46
N GLY A 92 4.28 -9.95 -16.72
CA GLY A 92 4.66 -10.79 -17.86
C GLY A 92 4.53 -10.07 -19.20
N LEU A 93 4.77 -8.76 -19.24
CA LEU A 93 4.67 -7.93 -20.46
C LEU A 93 5.98 -7.83 -21.24
N LEU A 94 7.09 -8.29 -20.65
CA LEU A 94 8.37 -8.38 -21.34
C LEU A 94 8.53 -9.82 -21.83
N ASP A 95 8.57 -9.99 -23.16
CA ASP A 95 9.03 -11.23 -23.77
C ASP A 95 10.55 -11.37 -23.51
N VAL A 96 10.96 -12.50 -22.95
CA VAL A 96 12.38 -12.89 -22.80
C VAL A 96 12.93 -13.50 -24.07
#